data_AF-Q4W6L5-F1
#
_entry.id   AF-Q4W6L5-F1
#
_cell.length_a   1.000
_cell.length_b   1.000
_cell.length_c   1.000
_cell.angle_alpha   90.00
_cell.angle_beta   90.00
_cell.angle_gamma   90.00
#
_symmetry.space_group_name_H-M   'P 1'
#
loop_
_entity.id
_entity.type
_entity.pdbx_description
1 polymer ?
#
loop_
_entity_poly.entity_id
_entity_poly.type
_entity_poly.pdbx_seq_one_letter_code
_entity_poly.pdbx_strand_id
1 'polypeptide(L)'
;MKTRARPRGPRAEAAAARLLLLAWALLQVAGASGTADVVVAYNLTWKSTNFKTILEWEPKPINHVYTVQISPRLGNWKSKCFYTTDTECDLTDEIVNDVHQTYQARVFSYPADATDYSGEPPFTNSPEFIPYIETKLGQPTIQSFKQVGTELNVIVQDARTLVKVNGTFLSLRDVFGKDLSYTLYYWKASSTGKKTAKTNTNEFLIDVDEGQNYCFSVQAGIPSRKANQKSPESPIECTSHEKGMFREMFLVIGIVVLVVIIFTIILSVSLYKCRKVRARQSGKESTPLNAA
;
A
#
# COMPACT_ATOMS: atom_id res chain seq x y z
N MET A 1 60.11 -85.99 44.65
CA MET A 1 60.42 -85.21 43.43
C MET A 1 59.17 -84.44 43.04
N LYS A 2 59.15 -83.12 43.26
CA LYS A 2 58.02 -82.22 42.94
C LYS A 2 58.29 -81.56 41.59
N THR A 3 57.34 -81.61 40.68
CA THR A 3 57.31 -80.70 39.53
C THR A 3 55.88 -80.25 39.30
N ARG A 4 55.64 -78.95 39.47
CA ARG A 4 54.37 -78.24 39.27
C ARG A 4 54.54 -77.38 38.01
N ALA A 5 53.67 -77.53 37.01
CA ALA A 5 53.54 -76.60 35.88
C ALA A 5 52.06 -76.57 35.46
N ARG A 6 51.30 -75.60 35.97
CA ARG A 6 50.92 -74.30 35.37
C ARG A 6 49.83 -74.44 34.30
N PRO A 7 48.61 -73.91 34.52
CA PRO A 7 47.54 -73.96 33.54
C PRO A 7 47.79 -72.90 32.44
N ARG A 8 47.61 -73.32 31.18
CA ARG A 8 47.59 -72.44 29.99
C ARG A 8 46.30 -71.61 30.04
N GLY A 9 46.44 -70.30 30.26
CA GLY A 9 45.32 -69.37 30.13
C GLY A 9 45.05 -69.06 28.65
N PRO A 10 43.78 -69.03 28.21
CA PRO A 10 43.41 -68.48 26.91
C PRO A 10 42.95 -67.04 27.12
N ARG A 11 43.67 -66.02 26.63
CA ARG A 11 43.16 -64.64 26.39
C ARG A 11 44.30 -63.65 26.17
N ALA A 12 44.74 -63.51 24.93
CA ALA A 12 45.45 -62.30 24.49
C ALA A 12 44.97 -61.89 23.10
N GLU A 13 44.93 -62.85 22.16
CA GLU A 13 44.55 -62.58 20.76
C GLU A 13 43.08 -62.18 20.60
N ALA A 14 42.16 -62.83 21.31
CA ALA A 14 40.73 -62.49 21.25
C ALA A 14 40.42 -61.09 21.84
N ALA A 15 41.24 -60.60 22.76
CA ALA A 15 41.09 -59.25 23.32
C ALA A 15 41.62 -58.19 22.35
N ALA A 16 42.76 -58.47 21.71
CA ALA A 16 43.36 -57.60 20.70
C ALA A 16 42.45 -57.46 19.45
N ALA A 17 41.87 -58.56 18.97
CA ALA A 17 40.94 -58.53 17.84
C ALA A 17 39.66 -57.73 18.17
N ARG A 18 39.14 -57.84 19.40
CA ARG A 18 37.98 -57.05 19.85
C ARG A 18 38.30 -55.57 19.99
N LEU A 19 39.49 -55.22 20.47
CA LEU A 19 39.94 -53.82 20.55
C LEU A 19 40.15 -53.22 19.16
N LEU A 20 40.68 -53.98 18.20
CA LEU A 20 40.82 -53.54 16.81
C LEU A 20 39.46 -53.36 16.13
N LEU A 21 38.50 -54.26 16.37
CA LEU A 21 37.13 -54.13 15.86
C LEU A 21 36.38 -52.96 16.50
N LEU A 22 36.54 -52.72 17.80
CA LEU A 22 35.98 -51.56 18.49
C LEU A 22 36.63 -50.26 18.01
N ALA A 23 37.95 -50.23 17.81
CA ALA A 23 38.65 -49.09 17.26
C ALA A 23 38.22 -48.80 15.82
N TRP A 24 38.01 -49.83 15.00
CA TRP A 24 37.49 -49.69 13.64
C TRP A 24 36.03 -49.22 13.65
N ALA A 25 35.18 -49.76 14.53
CA ALA A 25 33.80 -49.30 14.70
C ALA A 25 33.73 -47.84 15.18
N LEU A 26 34.62 -47.42 16.09
CA LEU A 26 34.71 -46.03 16.53
C LEU A 26 35.27 -45.11 15.43
N LEU A 27 36.15 -45.60 14.55
CA LEU A 27 36.62 -44.87 13.38
C LEU A 27 35.54 -44.67 12.31
N GLN A 28 34.58 -45.61 12.20
CA GLN A 28 33.41 -45.47 11.31
C GLN A 28 32.39 -44.45 11.83
N VAL A 29 32.36 -44.18 13.14
CA VAL A 29 31.47 -43.17 13.75
C VAL A 29 32.06 -41.76 13.66
N ALA A 30 33.38 -41.62 13.46
CA ALA A 30 34.04 -40.32 13.29
C ALA A 30 33.86 -39.70 11.88
N GLY A 31 33.14 -40.37 10.97
CA GLY A 31 32.95 -39.95 9.57
C GLY A 31 31.65 -39.19 9.26
N ALA A 32 30.78 -38.96 10.24
CA ALA A 32 29.60 -38.11 10.06
C ALA A 32 29.90 -36.69 10.60
N SER A 33 30.80 -35.99 9.91
CA SER A 33 30.79 -34.53 9.98
C SER A 33 29.45 -34.10 9.41
N GLY A 34 28.48 -33.82 10.27
CA GLY A 34 27.17 -33.33 9.87
C GLY A 34 27.35 -32.06 9.05
N THR A 35 27.29 -32.18 7.73
CA THR A 35 26.84 -31.08 6.90
C THR A 35 25.43 -30.80 7.42
N ALA A 36 25.25 -29.70 8.16
CA ALA A 36 23.92 -29.20 8.43
C ALA A 36 23.24 -29.09 7.06
N ASP A 37 22.26 -29.96 6.80
CA ASP A 37 21.66 -30.10 5.48
C ASP A 37 20.92 -28.80 5.20
N VAL A 38 21.51 -27.96 4.35
CA VAL A 38 20.98 -26.62 4.05
C VAL A 38 19.72 -26.83 3.23
N VAL A 39 18.57 -26.56 3.85
CA VAL A 39 17.28 -26.72 3.19
C VAL A 39 17.14 -25.66 2.11
N VAL A 40 16.92 -26.12 0.88
CA VAL A 40 16.73 -25.24 -0.28
C VAL A 40 15.37 -24.56 -0.19
N ALA A 41 15.32 -23.26 -0.47
CA ALA A 41 14.07 -22.52 -0.54
C ALA A 41 13.09 -23.16 -1.56
N TYR A 42 11.79 -23.10 -1.27
CA TYR A 42 10.73 -23.62 -2.13
C TYR A 42 9.48 -22.72 -2.04
N ASN A 43 8.46 -22.99 -2.86
CA ASN A 43 7.23 -22.20 -2.94
C ASN A 43 7.46 -20.70 -3.24
N LEU A 44 8.47 -20.38 -4.06
CA LEU A 44 8.79 -19.01 -4.46
C LEU A 44 7.59 -18.36 -5.16
N THR A 45 7.10 -17.26 -4.61
CA THR A 45 5.87 -16.60 -5.04
C THR A 45 6.06 -15.10 -5.15
N TRP A 46 5.61 -14.52 -6.26
CA TRP A 46 5.61 -13.07 -6.47
C TRP A 46 4.39 -12.40 -5.83
N LYS A 47 4.63 -11.41 -4.97
CA LYS A 47 3.62 -10.48 -4.47
C LYS A 47 3.86 -9.11 -5.08
N SER A 48 2.99 -8.71 -6.00
CA SER A 48 3.12 -7.43 -6.69
C SER A 48 1.82 -6.64 -6.74
N THR A 49 1.84 -5.41 -6.24
CA THR A 49 0.73 -4.45 -6.34
C THR A 49 1.28 -3.07 -6.69
N ASN A 50 0.75 -2.43 -7.73
CA ASN A 50 1.22 -1.11 -8.23
C ASN A 50 2.75 -1.03 -8.38
N PHE A 51 3.37 -2.12 -8.88
CA PHE A 51 4.81 -2.27 -9.07
C PHE A 51 5.66 -2.29 -7.79
N LYS A 52 5.06 -2.30 -6.58
CA LYS A 52 5.76 -2.79 -5.40
C LYS A 52 5.80 -4.31 -5.48
N THR A 53 6.99 -4.89 -5.64
CA THR A 53 7.17 -6.32 -5.92
C THR A 53 8.11 -6.96 -4.93
N ILE A 54 7.57 -7.91 -4.18
CA ILE A 54 8.26 -8.69 -3.15
C ILE A 54 8.21 -10.16 -3.59
N LEU A 55 9.35 -10.84 -3.53
CA LEU A 55 9.43 -12.28 -3.68
C LEU A 55 9.34 -12.92 -2.30
N GLU A 56 8.41 -13.85 -2.09
CA GLU A 56 8.26 -14.63 -0.85
C GLU A 56 8.63 -16.09 -1.10
N TRP A 57 9.13 -16.79 -0.08
CA TRP A 57 9.44 -18.22 -0.16
C TRP A 57 9.31 -18.91 1.20
N GLU A 58 9.48 -20.23 1.20
CA GLU A 58 9.57 -21.08 2.38
C GLU A 58 10.89 -21.88 2.32
N PRO A 59 11.35 -22.52 3.42
CA PRO A 59 10.85 -22.43 4.79
C PRO A 59 11.41 -21.20 5.52
N LYS A 60 11.00 -21.03 6.78
CA LYS A 60 11.76 -20.15 7.69
C LYS A 60 13.13 -20.76 7.97
N PRO A 61 14.20 -19.95 7.99
CA PRO A 61 15.54 -20.48 8.13
C PRO A 61 15.78 -21.07 9.52
N ILE A 62 16.40 -22.25 9.55
CA ILE A 62 16.94 -22.90 10.75
C ILE A 62 18.39 -23.28 10.43
N ASN A 63 19.35 -22.61 11.06
CA ASN A 63 20.80 -22.78 10.82
C ASN A 63 21.24 -22.53 9.37
N HIS A 64 20.49 -21.74 8.61
CA HIS A 64 20.84 -21.29 7.27
C HIS A 64 20.31 -19.87 7.01
N VAL A 65 20.77 -19.25 5.94
CA VAL A 65 20.37 -17.89 5.50
C VAL A 65 20.20 -17.87 3.98
N TYR A 66 19.55 -16.84 3.45
CA TYR A 66 19.24 -16.72 2.04
C TYR A 66 19.95 -15.55 1.36
N THR A 67 20.22 -15.68 0.07
CA THR A 67 20.52 -14.53 -0.81
C THR A 67 19.70 -14.65 -2.07
N VAL A 68 19.11 -13.55 -2.52
CA VAL A 68 18.29 -13.53 -3.74
C VAL A 68 19.11 -12.98 -4.89
N GLN A 69 18.97 -13.56 -6.07
CA GLN A 69 19.39 -12.92 -7.32
C GLN A 69 18.19 -12.72 -8.23
N ILE A 70 18.21 -11.64 -8.99
CA ILE A 70 17.22 -11.34 -10.02
C ILE A 70 17.90 -10.92 -11.32
N SER A 71 17.34 -11.32 -12.45
CA SER A 71 17.74 -10.82 -13.76
C SER A 71 16.53 -10.70 -14.68
N PRO A 72 16.56 -9.78 -15.66
CA PRO A 72 15.75 -9.96 -16.85
C PRO A 72 16.29 -11.17 -17.65
N ARG A 73 15.47 -11.76 -18.52
CA ARG A 73 15.76 -13.02 -19.22
C ARG A 73 17.12 -13.08 -19.94
N LEU A 74 17.62 -11.95 -20.43
CA LEU A 74 18.89 -11.83 -21.17
C LEU A 74 19.90 -10.91 -20.47
N GLY A 75 19.67 -10.58 -19.19
CA GLY A 75 20.55 -9.69 -18.43
C GLY A 75 21.44 -10.42 -17.44
N ASN A 76 22.29 -9.63 -16.77
CA ASN A 76 23.13 -10.12 -15.69
C ASN A 76 22.33 -10.30 -14.41
N TRP A 77 22.70 -11.32 -13.64
CA TRP A 77 22.16 -11.55 -12.30
C TRP A 77 22.65 -10.48 -11.32
N LYS A 78 21.71 -9.90 -10.58
CA LYS A 78 22.01 -8.96 -9.51
C LYS A 78 21.57 -9.52 -8.16
N SER A 79 22.49 -9.55 -7.21
CA SER A 79 22.23 -10.00 -5.85
C SER A 79 21.49 -8.94 -5.04
N LYS A 80 20.52 -9.39 -4.24
CA LYS A 80 19.68 -8.62 -3.31
C LYS A 80 19.50 -9.44 -2.03
N CYS A 81 19.13 -8.77 -0.93
CA CYS A 81 18.81 -9.40 0.35
C CYS A 81 19.90 -10.42 0.78
N PHE A 82 21.11 -9.91 0.99
CA PHE A 82 22.30 -10.72 1.25
C PHE A 82 22.24 -11.39 2.63
N TYR A 83 22.49 -12.70 2.67
CA TYR A 83 22.55 -13.52 3.89
C TYR A 83 21.42 -13.23 4.89
N THR A 84 20.19 -13.07 4.38
CA THR A 84 19.03 -12.71 5.19
C THR A 84 18.40 -13.93 5.86
N THR A 85 17.83 -13.71 7.04
CA THR A 85 16.92 -14.66 7.70
C THR A 85 15.46 -14.45 7.29
N ASP A 86 15.18 -13.41 6.52
CA ASP A 86 13.84 -13.14 6.02
C ASP A 86 13.46 -14.17 4.95
N THR A 87 12.18 -14.47 4.88
CA THR A 87 11.59 -15.32 3.83
C THR A 87 10.90 -14.49 2.75
N GLU A 88 11.36 -13.25 2.61
CA GLU A 88 10.91 -12.30 1.62
C GLU A 88 12.06 -11.41 1.15
N CYS A 89 11.96 -10.87 -0.07
CA CYS A 89 12.90 -9.90 -0.59
C CYS A 89 12.19 -8.89 -1.47
N ASP A 90 12.38 -7.61 -1.17
CA ASP A 90 11.91 -6.52 -2.01
C ASP A 90 12.80 -6.36 -3.24
N LEU A 91 12.22 -6.65 -4.41
CA LEU A 91 12.89 -6.59 -5.72
C LEU A 91 12.38 -5.42 -6.56
N THR A 92 11.62 -4.50 -5.95
CA THR A 92 10.99 -3.37 -6.63
C THR A 92 11.99 -2.50 -7.40
N ASP A 93 13.15 -2.19 -6.81
CA ASP A 93 14.12 -1.31 -7.49
C ASP A 93 14.75 -1.94 -8.74
N GLU A 94 14.68 -3.27 -8.88
CA GLU A 94 15.21 -3.97 -10.04
C GLU A 94 14.18 -4.08 -11.15
N ILE A 95 12.95 -4.45 -10.80
CA ILE A 95 11.85 -4.65 -11.76
C ILE A 95 11.30 -3.34 -12.35
N VAL A 96 11.41 -2.23 -11.63
CA VAL A 96 10.91 -0.93 -12.11
C VAL A 96 11.80 -0.26 -13.15
N ASN A 97 13.01 -0.80 -13.41
CA ASN A 97 13.89 -0.28 -14.45
C ASN A 97 13.31 -0.49 -15.85
N ASP A 98 12.65 -1.62 -16.06
CA ASP A 98 11.84 -1.89 -17.27
C ASP A 98 10.73 -2.86 -16.91
N VAL A 99 9.50 -2.34 -16.81
CA VAL A 99 8.32 -3.12 -16.41
C VAL A 99 7.81 -4.06 -17.51
N HIS A 100 8.32 -3.97 -18.74
CA HIS A 100 7.91 -4.81 -19.86
C HIS A 100 8.79 -6.07 -20.01
N GLN A 101 9.92 -6.14 -19.31
CA GLN A 101 10.79 -7.31 -19.32
C GLN A 101 10.16 -8.50 -18.57
N THR A 102 10.60 -9.69 -18.97
CA THR A 102 10.42 -10.92 -18.19
C THR A 102 11.58 -11.06 -17.21
N TYR A 103 11.27 -11.04 -15.93
CA TYR A 103 12.23 -11.28 -14.85
C TYR A 103 12.14 -12.72 -14.34
N GLN A 104 13.30 -13.23 -13.92
CA GLN A 104 13.41 -14.44 -13.12
C GLN A 104 14.25 -14.13 -11.90
N ALA A 105 13.86 -14.69 -10.75
CA ALA A 105 14.64 -14.64 -9.54
C ALA A 105 15.06 -16.05 -9.13
N ARG A 106 16.09 -16.12 -8.30
CA ARG A 106 16.51 -17.36 -7.65
C ARG A 106 16.96 -17.08 -6.22
N VAL A 107 16.62 -17.99 -5.32
CA VAL A 107 16.91 -17.87 -3.89
C VAL A 107 17.94 -18.94 -3.54
N PHE A 108 19.13 -18.49 -3.17
CA PHE A 108 20.23 -19.33 -2.72
C PHE A 108 20.14 -19.56 -1.22
N SER A 109 20.49 -20.76 -0.78
CA SER A 109 20.51 -21.14 0.64
C SER A 109 21.95 -21.40 1.08
N TYR A 110 22.36 -20.79 2.19
CA TYR A 110 23.72 -20.88 2.74
C TYR A 110 23.67 -21.35 4.19
N PRO A 111 24.64 -22.15 4.66
CA PRO A 111 24.79 -22.39 6.10
C PRO A 111 24.92 -21.05 6.86
N ALA A 112 24.38 -20.95 8.07
CA ALA A 112 24.43 -19.70 8.84
C ALA A 112 25.88 -19.23 9.14
N ASP A 113 26.81 -20.18 9.27
CA ASP A 113 28.21 -19.92 9.59
C ASP A 113 29.09 -19.74 8.34
N ALA A 114 28.49 -19.66 7.15
CA ALA A 114 29.21 -19.55 5.89
C ALA A 114 29.84 -18.15 5.73
N THR A 115 31.08 -18.02 6.20
CA THR A 115 31.92 -16.84 5.97
C THR A 115 32.65 -16.87 4.63
N ASP A 116 32.79 -18.05 4.01
CA ASP A 116 33.32 -18.20 2.66
C ASP A 116 32.91 -19.59 2.09
N TYR A 117 31.81 -19.65 1.32
CA TYR A 117 31.34 -20.90 0.71
C TYR A 117 32.01 -21.07 -0.66
N SER A 118 32.86 -22.08 -0.81
CA SER A 118 33.71 -22.25 -2.00
C SER A 118 33.05 -22.95 -3.20
N GLY A 119 31.72 -22.98 -3.27
CA GLY A 119 30.94 -23.62 -4.35
C GLY A 119 29.68 -22.84 -4.72
N GLU A 120 28.94 -23.27 -5.76
CA GLU A 120 27.61 -22.70 -6.02
C GLU A 120 26.64 -23.22 -4.95
N PRO A 121 26.00 -22.35 -4.15
CA PRO A 121 25.04 -22.77 -3.15
C PRO A 121 23.78 -23.32 -3.84
N PRO A 122 23.05 -24.25 -3.20
CA PRO A 122 21.81 -24.73 -3.76
C PRO A 122 20.79 -23.59 -3.85
N PHE A 123 20.01 -23.57 -4.93
CA PHE A 123 19.01 -22.54 -5.16
C PHE A 123 17.76 -23.08 -5.84
N THR A 124 16.68 -22.32 -5.72
CA THR A 124 15.43 -22.54 -6.45
C THR A 124 15.09 -21.32 -7.28
N ASN A 125 14.63 -21.55 -8.52
CA ASN A 125 14.17 -20.50 -9.41
C ASN A 125 12.71 -20.15 -9.12
N SER A 126 12.39 -18.86 -9.21
CA SER A 126 11.01 -18.39 -9.20
C SER A 126 10.32 -18.71 -10.53
N PRO A 127 8.98 -18.66 -10.56
CA PRO A 127 8.27 -18.44 -11.82
C PRO A 127 8.78 -17.18 -12.53
N GLU A 128 8.69 -17.16 -13.86
CA GLU A 128 8.89 -15.92 -14.63
C GLU A 128 7.83 -14.88 -14.22
N PHE A 129 8.20 -13.60 -14.24
CA PHE A 129 7.31 -12.50 -13.87
C PHE A 129 7.49 -11.32 -14.82
N ILE A 130 6.40 -10.85 -15.40
CA ILE A 130 6.37 -9.65 -16.26
C ILE A 130 5.54 -8.57 -15.54
N PRO A 131 6.18 -7.54 -14.95
CA PRO A 131 5.50 -6.58 -14.09
C PRO A 131 4.30 -5.90 -14.77
N TYR A 132 4.44 -5.48 -16.02
CA TYR A 132 3.40 -4.79 -16.78
C TYR A 132 2.12 -5.61 -17.00
N ILE A 133 2.18 -6.94 -16.98
CA ILE A 133 0.98 -7.79 -17.15
C ILE A 133 0.52 -8.44 -15.84
N GLU A 134 1.42 -8.67 -14.90
CA GLU A 134 1.13 -9.49 -13.72
C GLU A 134 0.96 -8.68 -12.43
N THR A 135 1.51 -7.46 -12.32
CA THR A 135 1.30 -6.65 -11.11
C THR A 135 -0.19 -6.39 -10.89
N LYS A 136 -0.68 -6.63 -9.67
CA LYS A 136 -2.06 -6.31 -9.34
C LYS A 136 -2.27 -4.80 -9.32
N LEU A 137 -3.46 -4.38 -9.69
CA LEU A 137 -3.91 -3.00 -9.53
C LEU A 137 -4.38 -2.83 -8.08
N GLY A 138 -3.80 -1.86 -7.38
CA GLY A 138 -4.21 -1.49 -6.02
C GLY A 138 -5.63 -0.95 -5.99
N GLN A 139 -6.21 -0.90 -4.78
CA GLN A 139 -7.53 -0.32 -4.58
C GLN A 139 -7.52 1.18 -4.97
N PRO A 140 -8.37 1.62 -5.91
CA PRO A 140 -8.42 3.02 -6.31
C PRO A 140 -9.09 3.88 -5.23
N THR A 141 -8.82 5.18 -5.27
CA THR A 141 -9.39 6.17 -4.35
C THR A 141 -10.10 7.25 -5.17
N ILE A 142 -11.27 7.68 -4.71
CA ILE A 142 -11.98 8.81 -5.30
C ILE A 142 -11.36 10.09 -4.71
N GLN A 143 -10.80 10.94 -5.57
CA GLN A 143 -10.15 12.17 -5.14
C GLN A 143 -11.17 13.24 -4.77
N SER A 144 -12.20 13.39 -5.61
CA SER A 144 -13.26 14.37 -5.40
C SER A 144 -14.48 14.01 -6.24
N PHE A 145 -15.63 14.53 -5.83
CA PHE A 145 -16.86 14.45 -6.60
C PHE A 145 -17.69 15.72 -6.40
N LYS A 146 -18.46 16.09 -7.42
CA LYS A 146 -19.35 17.24 -7.38
C LYS A 146 -20.61 16.97 -8.20
N GLN A 147 -21.76 17.14 -7.56
CA GLN A 147 -23.06 17.11 -8.23
C GLN A 147 -23.54 18.53 -8.47
N VAL A 148 -23.91 18.86 -9.70
CA VAL A 148 -24.50 20.16 -10.08
C VAL A 148 -25.74 19.87 -10.94
N GLY A 149 -26.92 20.15 -10.41
CA GLY A 149 -28.18 19.83 -11.07
C GLY A 149 -28.28 18.33 -11.37
N THR A 150 -28.32 18.00 -12.65
CA THR A 150 -28.42 16.62 -13.17
C THR A 150 -27.07 16.00 -13.54
N GLU A 151 -25.94 16.65 -13.26
CA GLU A 151 -24.61 16.12 -13.60
C GLU A 151 -23.83 15.79 -12.33
N LEU A 152 -23.21 14.60 -12.31
CA LEU A 152 -22.27 14.17 -11.28
C LEU A 152 -20.89 13.97 -11.91
N ASN A 153 -19.95 14.82 -11.48
CA ASN A 153 -18.53 14.67 -11.78
C ASN A 153 -17.86 13.84 -10.68
N VAL A 154 -17.12 12.78 -11.04
CA VAL A 154 -16.29 11.97 -10.14
C VAL A 154 -14.88 11.90 -10.70
N ILE A 155 -13.91 12.32 -9.89
CA ILE A 155 -12.47 12.29 -10.22
C ILE A 155 -11.79 11.21 -9.40
N VAL A 156 -11.14 10.27 -10.08
CA VAL A 156 -10.35 9.20 -9.49
C VAL A 156 -8.91 9.67 -9.29
N GLN A 157 -8.40 9.47 -8.07
CA GLN A 157 -7.02 9.78 -7.74
C GLN A 157 -6.07 8.96 -8.60
N ASP A 158 -5.15 9.64 -9.28
CA ASP A 158 -4.08 8.98 -10.01
C ASP A 158 -2.99 8.51 -9.04
N ALA A 159 -3.01 7.21 -8.70
CA ALA A 159 -2.12 6.66 -7.70
C ALA A 159 -0.68 6.61 -8.22
N ARG A 160 0.28 7.02 -7.38
CA ARG A 160 1.71 6.91 -7.71
C ARG A 160 2.17 5.47 -7.68
N THR A 161 3.09 5.13 -8.57
CA THR A 161 3.81 3.86 -8.62
C THR A 161 5.25 4.06 -8.18
N LEU A 162 5.98 2.96 -7.99
CA LEU A 162 7.43 2.99 -7.74
C LEU A 162 8.27 3.04 -9.01
N VAL A 163 7.63 3.08 -10.19
CA VAL A 163 8.30 3.25 -11.49
C VAL A 163 8.85 4.65 -11.61
N LYS A 164 10.11 4.79 -12.02
CA LYS A 164 10.77 6.10 -12.17
C LYS A 164 11.18 6.34 -13.62
N VAL A 165 10.94 7.55 -14.09
CA VAL A 165 11.54 8.09 -15.31
C VAL A 165 12.20 9.41 -14.95
N ASN A 166 13.50 9.53 -15.27
CA ASN A 166 14.30 10.73 -14.97
C ASN A 166 14.22 11.17 -13.49
N GLY A 167 14.20 10.22 -12.56
CA GLY A 167 14.14 10.47 -11.12
C GLY A 167 12.74 10.79 -10.56
N THR A 168 11.72 10.93 -11.41
CA THR A 168 10.33 11.19 -11.00
C THR A 168 9.52 9.91 -10.97
N PHE A 169 8.74 9.71 -9.90
CA PHE A 169 7.80 8.59 -9.81
C PHE A 169 6.60 8.79 -10.73
N LEU A 170 6.33 7.79 -11.56
CA LEU A 170 5.21 7.76 -12.49
C LEU A 170 3.91 7.38 -11.78
N SER A 171 2.79 7.93 -12.23
CA SER A 171 1.47 7.46 -11.82
C SER A 171 1.07 6.15 -12.52
N LEU A 172 -0.03 5.54 -12.08
CA LEU A 172 -0.62 4.39 -12.78
C LEU A 172 -0.99 4.75 -14.22
N ARG A 173 -1.55 5.95 -14.43
CA ARG A 173 -1.88 6.46 -15.77
C ARG A 173 -0.65 6.67 -16.63
N ASP A 174 0.45 7.19 -16.07
CA ASP A 174 1.69 7.40 -16.81
C ASP A 174 2.29 6.08 -17.32
N VAL A 175 2.20 5.01 -16.52
CA VAL A 175 2.74 3.69 -16.89
C VAL A 175 1.84 2.96 -17.88
N PHE A 176 0.54 2.88 -17.62
CA PHE A 176 -0.40 2.09 -18.43
C PHE A 176 -1.05 2.87 -19.56
N GLY A 177 -1.00 4.20 -19.53
CA GLY A 177 -1.58 5.08 -20.56
C GLY A 177 -3.03 4.72 -20.87
N LYS A 178 -3.28 4.38 -22.14
CA LYS A 178 -4.61 4.01 -22.68
C LYS A 178 -5.07 2.60 -22.28
N ASP A 179 -4.18 1.76 -21.76
CA ASP A 179 -4.53 0.39 -21.36
C ASP A 179 -5.28 0.37 -20.03
N LEU A 180 -5.11 1.42 -19.22
CA LEU A 180 -5.85 1.61 -17.98
C LEU A 180 -7.24 2.21 -18.25
N SER A 181 -8.25 1.61 -17.64
CA SER A 181 -9.64 2.09 -17.65
C SER A 181 -10.19 2.08 -16.23
N TYR A 182 -11.19 2.91 -15.97
CA TYR A 182 -11.94 2.88 -14.73
C TYR A 182 -13.40 2.54 -15.01
N THR A 183 -14.00 1.74 -14.13
CA THR A 183 -15.44 1.49 -14.09
C THR A 183 -16.00 2.12 -12.82
N LEU A 184 -16.95 3.03 -12.98
CA LEU A 184 -17.73 3.63 -11.90
C LEU A 184 -18.99 2.79 -11.72
N TYR A 185 -19.22 2.31 -10.50
CA TYR A 185 -20.47 1.70 -10.06
C TYR A 185 -21.22 2.75 -9.24
N TYR A 186 -22.44 3.09 -9.62
CA TYR A 186 -23.21 4.14 -8.96
C TYR A 186 -24.69 3.79 -8.84
N TRP A 187 -25.33 4.25 -7.79
CA TRP A 187 -26.75 4.01 -7.52
C TRP A 187 -27.35 5.15 -6.70
N LYS A 188 -28.66 5.33 -6.79
CA LYS A 188 -29.38 6.25 -5.90
C LYS A 188 -29.27 5.72 -4.47
N ALA A 189 -29.02 6.59 -3.49
CA ALA A 189 -28.97 6.20 -2.08
C ALA A 189 -30.27 5.54 -1.60
N SER A 190 -31.41 5.90 -2.22
CA SER A 190 -32.74 5.36 -1.94
C SER A 190 -33.08 4.07 -2.70
N SER A 191 -32.18 3.54 -3.53
CA SER A 191 -32.42 2.38 -4.39
C SER A 191 -31.27 1.38 -4.35
N THR A 192 -31.59 0.12 -4.66
CA THR A 192 -30.60 -0.96 -4.80
C THR A 192 -30.09 -1.13 -6.23
N GLY A 193 -30.69 -0.44 -7.21
CA GLY A 193 -30.31 -0.56 -8.62
C GLY A 193 -28.95 0.06 -8.93
N LYS A 194 -27.93 -0.77 -9.13
CA LYS A 194 -26.58 -0.35 -9.54
C LYS A 194 -26.50 -0.12 -11.05
N LYS A 195 -26.03 1.06 -11.43
CA LYS A 195 -25.63 1.44 -12.79
C LYS A 195 -24.12 1.45 -12.91
N THR A 196 -23.61 1.42 -14.14
CA THR A 196 -22.18 1.46 -14.42
C THR A 196 -21.83 2.46 -15.51
N ALA A 197 -20.71 3.14 -15.36
CA ALA A 197 -20.09 3.95 -16.40
C ALA A 197 -18.61 3.56 -16.54
N LYS A 198 -18.01 3.78 -17.72
CA LYS A 198 -16.59 3.49 -17.98
C LYS A 198 -15.91 4.72 -18.57
N THR A 199 -14.65 4.90 -18.23
CA THR A 199 -13.80 5.95 -18.78
C THR A 199 -12.38 5.44 -18.98
N ASN A 200 -11.68 5.99 -19.97
CA ASN A 200 -10.25 5.79 -20.18
C ASN A 200 -9.41 6.94 -19.58
N THR A 201 -10.06 7.93 -18.95
CA THR A 201 -9.40 9.01 -18.22
C THR A 201 -9.53 8.78 -16.71
N ASN A 202 -9.27 9.79 -15.88
CA ASN A 202 -9.50 9.74 -14.44
C ASN A 202 -10.81 10.42 -14.04
N GLU A 203 -11.61 10.86 -15.01
CA GLU A 203 -12.81 11.65 -14.77
C GLU A 203 -14.04 10.94 -15.35
N PHE A 204 -15.12 10.98 -14.58
CA PHE A 204 -16.45 10.58 -15.00
C PHE A 204 -17.36 11.80 -14.94
N LEU A 205 -18.07 12.06 -16.02
CA LEU A 205 -19.21 12.98 -16.05
C LEU A 205 -20.44 12.16 -16.41
N ILE A 206 -21.34 11.97 -15.45
CA ILE A 206 -22.54 11.12 -15.61
C ILE A 206 -23.82 11.88 -15.28
N ASP A 207 -24.88 11.55 -16.02
CA ASP A 207 -26.22 12.08 -15.76
C ASP A 207 -26.88 11.39 -14.56
N VAL A 208 -27.41 12.21 -13.66
CA VAL A 208 -28.08 11.83 -12.43
C VAL A 208 -29.39 12.61 -12.26
N ASP A 209 -30.29 12.09 -11.45
CA ASP A 209 -31.57 12.75 -11.19
C ASP A 209 -31.37 13.90 -10.19
N GLU A 210 -31.95 15.06 -10.50
CA GLU A 210 -31.86 16.25 -9.67
C GLU A 210 -32.49 16.01 -8.28
N GLY A 211 -31.84 16.54 -7.24
CA GLY A 211 -32.31 16.44 -5.85
C GLY A 211 -32.19 15.03 -5.24
N GLN A 212 -31.59 14.07 -5.94
CA GLN A 212 -31.33 12.73 -5.41
C GLN A 212 -29.87 12.59 -4.96
N ASN A 213 -29.67 11.91 -3.83
CA ASN A 213 -28.34 11.51 -3.38
C ASN A 213 -27.91 10.22 -4.10
N TYR A 214 -26.63 10.14 -4.44
CA TYR A 214 -26.03 9.00 -5.11
C TYR A 214 -24.86 8.47 -4.30
N CYS A 215 -24.70 7.15 -4.28
CA CYS A 215 -23.51 6.49 -3.76
C CYS A 215 -22.79 5.78 -4.89
N PHE A 216 -21.46 5.69 -4.81
CA PHE A 216 -20.65 5.14 -5.87
C PHE A 216 -19.31 4.59 -5.37
N SER A 217 -18.78 3.62 -6.12
CA SER A 217 -17.44 3.04 -5.99
C SER A 217 -16.78 2.98 -7.36
N VAL A 218 -15.45 2.96 -7.40
CA VAL A 218 -14.67 2.87 -8.64
C VAL A 218 -13.78 1.63 -8.63
N GLN A 219 -13.55 1.05 -9.80
CA GLN A 219 -12.64 -0.06 -10.00
C GLN A 219 -11.71 0.24 -11.17
N ALA A 220 -10.40 0.08 -10.95
CA ALA A 220 -9.41 0.16 -12.02
C ALA A 220 -9.36 -1.15 -12.79
N GLY A 221 -9.08 -1.09 -14.09
CA GLY A 221 -8.90 -2.29 -14.89
C GLY A 221 -8.07 -2.09 -16.14
N ILE A 222 -7.39 -3.15 -16.54
CA ILE A 222 -6.64 -3.27 -17.80
C ILE A 222 -7.30 -4.37 -18.63
N PRO A 223 -8.23 -4.02 -19.54
CA PRO A 223 -9.04 -5.01 -20.26
C PRO A 223 -8.24 -5.97 -21.14
N SER A 224 -7.04 -5.58 -21.58
CA SER A 224 -6.18 -6.39 -22.44
C SER A 224 -5.51 -7.57 -21.70
N ARG A 225 -5.46 -7.57 -20.37
CA ARG A 225 -4.85 -8.65 -19.58
C ARG A 225 -5.74 -9.89 -19.52
N LYS A 226 -5.16 -11.07 -19.31
CA LYS A 226 -5.90 -12.32 -19.08
C LYS A 226 -6.17 -12.60 -17.59
N ALA A 227 -5.21 -12.27 -16.73
CA ALA A 227 -5.31 -12.36 -15.27
C ALA A 227 -5.05 -10.97 -14.65
N ASN A 228 -5.39 -10.79 -13.37
CA ASN A 228 -5.19 -9.51 -12.66
C ASN A 228 -5.74 -8.30 -13.45
N GLN A 229 -6.87 -8.49 -14.14
CA GLN A 229 -7.49 -7.50 -15.01
C GLN A 229 -8.07 -6.31 -14.24
N LYS A 230 -8.52 -6.54 -12.99
CA LYS A 230 -9.29 -5.59 -12.21
C LYS A 230 -8.70 -5.44 -10.81
N SER A 231 -8.77 -4.23 -10.27
CA SER A 231 -8.51 -3.96 -8.85
C SER A 231 -9.68 -4.42 -7.97
N PRO A 232 -9.51 -4.42 -6.63
CA PRO A 232 -10.64 -4.26 -5.72
C PRO A 232 -11.45 -2.99 -6.02
N GLU A 233 -12.72 -2.94 -5.63
CA GLU A 233 -13.51 -1.70 -5.65
C GLU A 233 -12.99 -0.72 -4.59
N SER A 234 -13.07 0.58 -4.87
CA SER A 234 -12.79 1.64 -3.89
C SER A 234 -13.77 1.57 -2.70
N PRO A 235 -13.45 2.26 -1.60
CA PRO A 235 -14.47 2.67 -0.64
C PRO A 235 -15.65 3.37 -1.34
N ILE A 236 -16.84 3.24 -0.75
CA ILE A 236 -18.06 3.87 -1.25
C ILE A 236 -18.09 5.31 -0.79
N GLU A 237 -18.30 6.23 -1.74
CA GLU A 237 -18.55 7.64 -1.49
C GLU A 237 -20.00 7.98 -1.83
N CYS A 238 -20.58 8.96 -1.13
CA CYS A 238 -21.96 9.38 -1.38
C CYS A 238 -22.07 10.90 -1.48
N THR A 239 -22.89 11.39 -2.40
CA THR A 239 -23.29 12.79 -2.44
C THR A 239 -24.20 13.11 -1.25
N SER A 240 -24.10 14.34 -0.75
CA SER A 240 -25.03 14.87 0.25
C SER A 240 -25.48 16.25 -0.16
N HIS A 241 -26.78 16.39 -0.43
CA HIS A 241 -27.39 17.65 -0.84
C HIS A 241 -27.48 18.67 0.32
N GLU A 242 -27.37 18.23 1.58
CA GLU A 242 -27.80 19.00 2.75
C GLU A 242 -26.84 20.12 3.18
N LYS A 243 -25.53 20.03 2.94
CA LYS A 243 -24.58 20.99 3.56
C LYS A 243 -24.50 22.37 2.88
N GLY A 244 -24.90 22.48 1.61
CA GLY A 244 -24.80 23.74 0.85
C GLY A 244 -25.93 24.72 1.14
N MET A 245 -27.18 24.23 1.08
CA MET A 245 -28.38 25.07 1.16
C MET A 245 -28.54 25.73 2.54
N PHE A 246 -28.31 24.98 3.62
CA PHE A 246 -28.38 25.54 4.97
C PHE A 246 -27.30 26.59 5.21
N ARG A 247 -26.07 26.37 4.74
CA ARG A 247 -24.96 27.32 4.98
C ARG A 247 -25.22 28.68 4.31
N GLU A 248 -25.70 28.69 3.07
CA GLU A 248 -26.02 29.94 2.38
C GLU A 248 -27.25 30.62 2.98
N MET A 249 -28.28 29.86 3.37
CA MET A 249 -29.45 30.39 4.06
C MET A 249 -29.08 31.02 5.41
N PHE A 250 -28.22 30.37 6.21
CA PHE A 250 -27.74 30.93 7.49
C PHE A 250 -26.87 32.17 7.31
N LEU A 251 -26.06 32.25 6.24
CA LEU A 251 -25.29 33.46 5.92
C LEU A 251 -26.20 34.63 5.55
N VAL A 252 -27.22 34.39 4.72
CA VAL A 252 -28.20 35.42 4.33
C VAL A 252 -28.99 35.90 5.55
N ILE A 253 -29.48 34.97 6.39
CA ILE A 253 -30.18 35.31 7.64
C ILE A 253 -29.26 36.10 8.57
N GLY A 254 -27.99 35.70 8.71
CA GLY A 254 -27.00 36.40 9.52
C GLY A 254 -26.77 37.85 9.08
N ILE A 255 -26.66 38.09 7.76
CA ILE A 255 -26.51 39.44 7.19
C ILE A 255 -27.75 40.30 7.48
N VAL A 256 -28.95 39.75 7.27
CA VAL A 256 -30.21 40.48 7.51
C VAL A 256 -30.34 40.89 8.99
N VAL A 257 -30.06 39.97 9.92
CA VAL A 257 -30.11 40.26 11.36
C VAL A 257 -29.10 41.34 11.75
N LEU A 258 -27.88 41.30 11.19
CA LEU A 258 -26.86 42.32 11.45
C LEU A 258 -27.32 43.72 11.00
N VAL A 259 -27.93 43.83 9.82
CA VAL A 259 -28.45 45.10 9.29
C VAL A 259 -29.57 45.65 10.19
N VAL A 260 -30.48 44.80 10.66
CA VAL A 260 -31.55 45.21 11.59
C VAL A 260 -30.96 45.74 12.89
N ILE A 261 -29.96 45.07 13.46
CA ILE A 261 -29.29 45.53 14.69
C ILE A 261 -28.65 46.90 14.48
N ILE A 262 -27.90 47.10 13.39
CA ILE A 262 -27.27 48.39 13.08
C ILE A 262 -28.34 49.49 12.95
N PHE A 263 -29.45 49.21 12.27
CA PHE A 263 -30.52 50.18 12.09
C PHE A 263 -31.18 50.56 13.42
N THR A 264 -31.42 49.60 14.32
CA THR A 264 -31.97 49.88 15.65
C THR A 264 -31.04 50.72 16.52
N ILE A 265 -29.71 50.50 16.42
CA ILE A 265 -28.70 51.32 17.10
C ILE A 265 -28.72 52.76 16.56
N ILE A 266 -28.74 52.93 15.23
CA ILE A 266 -28.80 54.26 14.60
C ILE A 266 -30.07 55.00 15.03
N LEU A 267 -31.23 54.34 15.00
CA LEU A 267 -32.49 54.94 15.43
C LEU A 267 -32.47 55.33 16.90
N SER A 268 -31.98 54.46 17.79
CA SER A 268 -31.92 54.75 19.22
C SER A 268 -30.95 55.90 19.55
N VAL A 269 -29.78 55.95 18.90
CA VAL A 269 -28.84 57.09 19.03
C VAL A 269 -29.45 58.38 18.46
N SER A 270 -30.14 58.30 17.33
CA SER A 270 -30.80 59.46 16.71
C SER A 270 -31.92 59.99 17.59
N LEU A 271 -32.78 59.11 18.13
CA LEU A 271 -33.83 59.47 19.08
C LEU A 271 -33.25 60.05 20.37
N TYR A 272 -32.15 59.50 20.89
CA TYR A 272 -31.45 60.03 22.06
C TYR A 272 -30.88 61.43 21.80
N LYS A 273 -30.23 61.64 20.65
CA LYS A 273 -29.70 62.95 20.22
C LYS A 273 -30.84 63.95 20.02
N CYS A 274 -31.93 63.58 19.34
CA CYS A 274 -33.12 64.42 19.16
C CYS A 274 -33.77 64.79 20.50
N ARG A 275 -33.90 63.84 21.44
CA ARG A 275 -34.39 64.13 22.80
C ARG A 275 -33.45 65.09 23.56
N LYS A 276 -32.14 64.90 23.45
CA LYS A 276 -31.13 65.77 24.09
C LYS A 276 -31.12 67.18 23.50
N VAL A 277 -31.35 67.33 22.19
CA VAL A 277 -31.47 68.65 21.53
C VAL A 277 -32.77 69.35 21.94
N ARG A 278 -33.90 68.65 21.98
CA ARG A 278 -35.17 69.21 22.50
C ARG A 278 -35.07 69.64 23.97
N ALA A 279 -34.40 68.85 24.80
CA ALA A 279 -34.14 69.22 26.20
C ALA A 279 -33.22 70.45 26.34
N ARG A 280 -32.25 70.64 25.42
CA ARG A 280 -31.38 71.84 25.37
C ARG A 280 -32.08 73.08 24.82
N GLN A 281 -33.06 72.94 23.92
CA GLN A 281 -33.86 74.06 23.42
C GLN A 281 -34.87 74.54 24.47
N SER A 282 -35.53 73.63 25.19
CA SER A 282 -36.43 73.98 26.31
C SER A 282 -35.72 74.70 27.47
N GLY A 283 -34.41 74.46 27.66
CA GLY A 283 -33.59 75.19 28.64
C GLY A 283 -33.07 76.57 28.20
N LYS A 284 -33.30 77.00 26.95
CA LYS A 284 -32.86 78.32 26.43
C LYS A 284 -33.98 79.35 26.30
N GLU A 285 -35.25 78.98 26.52
CA GLU A 285 -36.40 79.90 26.48
C GLU A 285 -36.75 80.52 27.85
N SER A 286 -35.82 80.53 28.81
CA SER A 286 -36.03 81.21 30.09
C SER A 286 -34.86 82.15 30.44
N THR A 287 -34.83 83.33 29.82
CA THR A 287 -34.22 84.52 30.44
C THR A 287 -35.05 85.75 30.05
N PRO A 288 -35.51 86.57 31.01
CA PRO A 288 -36.49 87.62 30.78
C PRO A 288 -35.88 88.87 30.17
N LEU A 289 -36.67 89.59 29.38
CA LEU A 289 -36.41 90.98 29.01
C LEU A 289 -36.94 91.86 30.14
N ASN A 290 -36.06 92.61 30.82
CA ASN A 290 -36.47 93.75 31.64
C ASN A 290 -35.42 94.88 31.58
N ALA A 291 -35.95 96.04 31.19
CA ALA A 291 -35.64 97.43 31.59
C ALA A 291 -34.22 98.02 31.40
N ALA A 292 -34.13 98.98 30.47
CA ALA A 292 -33.96 100.41 30.78
C ALA A 292 -34.59 101.25 29.66
#